data_AF-A0A6I1HXX9-F1
#
_entry.id   AF-A0A6I1HXX9-F1
#
_cell.length_a   1.000
_cell.length_b   1.000
_cell.length_c   1.000
_cell.angle_alpha   90.00
_cell.angle_beta   90.00
_cell.angle_gamma   90.00
#
_symmetry.space_group_name_H-M   'P 1'
#
loop_
_entity.id
_entity.type
_entity.pdbx_description
1 polymer ?
#
loop_
_entity_poly.entity_id
_entity_poly.type
_entity_poly.pdbx_seq_one_letter_code
_entity_poly.pdbx_strand_id
1 'polypeptide(L)'
;MANNQGNEQGKGAGSSQKAGESGSAKGTSKRGFAAMNEEQQREIASKGGQAAHQKGTAHEFDSEEARRAGQKGGEAVSRNREHMAEIGRKGGESRQSAQRANESRSGTATRSGSTEQGRTEQGRTGRQGSKDEDDKG
;
A
#
# COMPACT_ATOMS: atom_id res chain seq x y z
N MET A 1 30.50 -3.40 15.66
CA MET A 1 30.26 -2.82 14.31
C MET A 1 29.31 -3.79 13.60
N ALA A 2 28.10 -3.49 13.17
CA ALA A 2 27.24 -2.31 13.16
C ALA A 2 25.79 -2.85 13.14
N ASN A 3 24.94 -2.47 14.10
CA ASN A 3 23.78 -1.58 13.91
C ASN A 3 23.13 -1.65 12.51
N ASN A 4 21.91 -2.17 12.43
CA ASN A 4 20.97 -1.79 11.38
C ASN A 4 19.62 -1.44 12.02
N GLN A 5 19.40 -0.14 12.12
CA GLN A 5 18.21 0.52 12.64
C GLN A 5 17.07 0.37 11.64
N GLY A 6 16.01 -0.34 12.04
CA GLY A 6 14.75 -0.33 11.32
C GLY A 6 14.04 1.01 11.52
N ASN A 7 14.04 1.83 10.49
CA ASN A 7 13.38 3.13 10.43
C ASN A 7 11.85 2.97 10.44
N GLU A 8 11.24 3.28 11.58
CA GLU A 8 9.81 3.57 11.72
C GLU A 8 9.52 4.95 11.11
N GLN A 9 8.66 5.04 10.09
CA GLN A 9 7.89 6.27 9.78
C GLN A 9 6.85 6.02 8.67
N GLY A 10 5.73 5.41 9.07
CA GLY A 10 4.47 5.48 8.35
C GLY A 10 3.40 5.98 9.31
N LYS A 11 3.37 7.29 9.59
CA LYS A 11 2.28 7.90 10.37
C LYS A 11 1.54 8.89 9.47
N GLY A 12 0.33 8.48 9.09
CA GLY A 12 -0.64 9.30 8.39
C GLY A 12 -0.95 10.56 9.20
N ALA A 13 -1.00 11.68 8.49
CA ALA A 13 -1.56 12.92 8.98
C ALA A 13 -3.07 12.73 9.21
N GLY A 14 -3.46 12.69 10.48
CA GLY A 14 -4.83 12.56 10.94
C GLY A 14 -4.98 13.14 12.34
N SER A 15 -4.54 14.38 12.55
CA SER A 15 -4.80 15.12 13.79
C SER A 15 -5.97 16.07 13.60
N SER A 16 -7.18 15.54 13.71
CA SER A 16 -8.36 16.35 14.02
C SER A 16 -8.30 16.72 15.50
N GLN A 17 -7.63 17.82 15.82
CA GLN A 17 -7.77 18.47 17.11
C GLN A 17 -9.13 19.17 17.15
N LYS A 18 -10.15 18.49 17.68
CA LYS A 18 -11.37 19.14 18.17
C LYS A 18 -11.32 19.13 19.69
N ALA A 19 -10.74 20.18 20.26
CA ALA A 19 -11.06 20.60 21.61
C ALA A 19 -12.56 20.96 21.65
N GLY A 20 -13.25 20.53 22.69
CA GLY A 20 -14.66 20.85 22.86
C GLY A 20 -15.28 20.19 24.07
N GLU A 21 -15.41 21.00 25.11
CA GLU A 21 -16.51 21.01 26.07
C GLU A 21 -16.50 19.98 27.21
N SER A 22 -16.14 20.47 28.40
CA SER A 22 -16.59 19.92 29.67
C SER A 22 -18.10 20.11 29.81
N GLY A 23 -18.87 19.06 29.52
CA GLY A 23 -20.29 18.96 29.87
C GLY A 23 -20.47 17.99 31.03
N SER A 24 -20.84 18.51 32.20
CA SER A 24 -21.29 17.74 33.35
C SER A 24 -22.57 16.99 32.99
N ALA A 25 -22.44 15.73 32.53
CA ALA A 25 -23.54 14.84 32.26
C ALA A 25 -23.33 13.56 33.07
N LYS A 26 -23.95 13.50 34.26
CA LYS A 26 -24.34 12.31 35.03
C LYS A 26 -23.73 10.99 34.52
N GLY A 27 -22.40 10.85 34.66
CA GLY A 27 -21.64 9.88 33.89
C GLY A 27 -21.59 8.56 34.62
N THR A 28 -22.13 7.49 34.03
CA THR A 28 -21.86 6.13 34.50
C THR A 28 -20.35 5.98 34.66
N SER A 29 -19.88 5.75 35.89
CA SER A 29 -18.45 5.53 36.13
C SER A 29 -17.93 4.50 35.13
N LYS A 30 -16.77 4.76 34.53
CA LYS A 30 -16.10 3.77 33.68
C LYS A 30 -15.98 2.50 34.53
N ARG A 31 -16.60 1.42 34.08
CA ARG A 31 -16.65 0.11 34.76
C ARG A 31 -16.30 -0.97 33.75
N GLY A 32 -15.79 -2.09 34.25
CA GLY A 32 -15.37 -3.22 33.41
C GLY A 32 -14.18 -2.83 32.53
N PHE A 33 -14.17 -3.33 31.29
CA PHE A 33 -13.08 -3.11 30.32
C PHE A 33 -12.74 -1.64 30.10
N ALA A 34 -13.74 -0.74 30.10
CA ALA A 34 -13.53 0.68 29.88
C ALA A 34 -12.82 1.40 31.06
N ALA A 35 -12.73 0.76 32.22
CA ALA A 35 -12.02 1.26 33.40
C ALA A 35 -10.56 0.79 33.48
N MET A 36 -10.20 -0.26 32.72
CA MET A 36 -8.87 -0.86 32.73
C MET A 36 -7.89 -0.06 31.86
N ASN A 37 -6.59 -0.20 32.12
CA ASN A 37 -5.57 0.39 31.25
C ASN A 37 -5.52 -0.33 29.88
N GLU A 38 -5.00 0.34 28.86
CA GLU A 38 -5.00 -0.18 27.47
C GLU A 38 -4.17 -1.47 27.33
N GLU A 39 -3.09 -1.60 28.10
CA GLU A 39 -2.24 -2.79 28.11
C GLU A 39 -3.00 -4.02 28.61
N GLN A 40 -3.74 -3.88 29.72
CA GLN A 40 -4.60 -4.94 30.25
C GLN A 40 -5.73 -5.29 29.29
N GLN A 41 -6.35 -4.30 28.65
CA GLN A 41 -7.39 -4.57 27.64
C GLN A 41 -6.82 -5.37 26.46
N ARG A 42 -5.63 -5.00 25.97
CA ARG A 42 -4.95 -5.74 24.90
C ARG A 42 -4.58 -7.15 25.32
N GLU A 43 -4.07 -7.32 26.53
CA GLU A 43 -3.71 -8.64 27.07
C GLU A 43 -4.95 -9.54 27.19
N ILE A 44 -6.05 -9.02 27.72
CA ILE A 44 -7.30 -9.79 27.85
C ILE A 44 -7.87 -10.11 26.46
N ALA A 45 -7.85 -9.16 25.52
CA ALA A 45 -8.29 -9.41 24.15
C ALA A 45 -7.43 -10.48 23.45
N SER A 46 -6.11 -10.41 23.62
CA SER A 46 -5.17 -11.39 23.08
C SER A 46 -5.42 -12.79 23.64
N LYS A 47 -5.54 -12.91 24.97
CA LYS A 47 -5.87 -14.19 25.63
C LYS A 47 -7.25 -14.70 25.24
N GLY A 48 -8.23 -13.82 25.07
CA GLY A 48 -9.57 -14.17 24.62
C GLY A 48 -9.58 -14.77 23.21
N GLY A 49 -8.82 -14.19 22.29
CA GLY A 49 -8.61 -14.73 20.94
C GLY A 49 -7.93 -16.10 20.98
N GLN A 50 -6.83 -16.23 21.72
CA GLN A 50 -6.11 -17.51 21.87
C GLN A 50 -7.00 -18.59 22.49
N ALA A 51 -7.79 -18.26 23.51
CA ALA A 51 -8.70 -19.20 24.15
C ALA A 51 -9.83 -19.64 23.21
N ALA A 52 -10.36 -18.74 22.39
CA ALA A 52 -11.41 -19.08 21.42
C ALA A 52 -10.92 -20.04 20.33
N HIS A 53 -9.66 -19.87 19.89
CA HIS A 53 -8.96 -20.80 19.00
C HIS A 53 -8.71 -22.16 19.68
N GLN A 54 -8.10 -22.16 20.88
CA GLN A 54 -7.86 -23.40 21.63
C GLN A 54 -9.14 -24.19 21.94
N LYS A 55 -10.26 -23.50 22.18
CA LYS A 55 -11.56 -24.10 22.46
C LYS A 55 -12.30 -24.58 21.19
N GLY A 56 -11.78 -24.28 20.00
CA GLY A 56 -12.41 -24.65 18.72
C GLY A 56 -13.74 -23.94 18.45
N THR A 57 -14.03 -22.86 19.20
CA THR A 57 -15.20 -22.01 18.95
C THR A 57 -14.95 -20.97 17.86
N ALA A 58 -13.67 -20.61 17.67
CA ALA A 58 -13.25 -19.82 16.52
C ALA A 58 -12.98 -20.74 15.33
N HIS A 59 -13.21 -20.20 14.14
CA HIS A 59 -12.74 -20.82 12.91
C HIS A 59 -11.22 -20.65 12.82
N GLU A 60 -10.50 -21.74 12.61
CA GLU A 60 -9.05 -21.72 12.48
C GLU A 60 -8.65 -20.99 11.20
N PHE A 61 -7.76 -20.00 11.33
CA PHE A 61 -7.24 -19.26 10.19
C PHE A 61 -6.16 -20.10 9.49
N ASP A 62 -6.58 -21.21 8.90
CA ASP A 62 -5.68 -22.07 8.15
C ASP A 62 -5.22 -21.39 6.86
N SER A 63 -3.98 -21.65 6.46
CA SER A 63 -3.39 -21.05 5.26
C SER A 63 -4.11 -21.46 3.98
N GLU A 64 -4.67 -22.68 3.91
CA GLU A 64 -5.46 -23.13 2.77
C GLU A 64 -6.82 -22.42 2.71
N GLU A 65 -7.45 -22.18 3.86
CA GLU A 65 -8.72 -21.45 3.95
C GLU A 65 -8.55 -19.99 3.50
N ALA A 66 -7.51 -19.33 4.01
CA ALA A 66 -7.16 -17.97 3.60
C ALA A 66 -6.90 -17.89 2.09
N ARG A 67 -6.22 -18.89 1.52
CA ARG A 67 -5.97 -18.98 0.08
C ARG A 67 -7.27 -19.16 -0.71
N ARG A 68 -8.16 -20.07 -0.29
CA ARG A 68 -9.46 -20.27 -0.94
C ARG A 68 -10.33 -19.02 -0.88
N ALA A 69 -10.37 -18.34 0.26
CA ALA A 69 -11.10 -17.09 0.42
C ALA A 69 -10.52 -16.00 -0.49
N GLY A 70 -9.19 -15.86 -0.55
CA GLY A 70 -8.50 -14.95 -1.46
C GLY A 70 -8.77 -15.27 -2.93
N GLN A 71 -8.74 -16.54 -3.31
CA GLN A 71 -9.05 -16.99 -4.67
C GLN A 71 -10.49 -16.66 -5.04
N LYS A 72 -11.47 -16.99 -4.18
CA LYS A 72 -12.89 -16.68 -4.41
C LYS A 72 -13.14 -15.19 -4.54
N GLY A 73 -12.48 -14.38 -3.71
CA GLY A 73 -12.53 -12.92 -3.81
C GLY A 73 -11.94 -12.42 -5.13
N GLY A 74 -10.78 -12.93 -5.52
CA GLY A 74 -10.13 -12.61 -6.79
C GLY A 74 -10.97 -13.01 -8.01
N GLU A 75 -11.57 -14.19 -7.99
CA GLU A 75 -12.49 -14.68 -9.03
C GLU A 75 -13.76 -13.83 -9.13
N ALA A 76 -14.32 -13.35 -8.02
CA ALA A 76 -15.48 -12.48 -8.03
C ALA A 76 -15.17 -11.12 -8.65
N VAL A 77 -14.02 -10.54 -8.31
CA VAL A 77 -13.59 -9.21 -8.78
C VAL A 77 -13.09 -9.25 -10.23
N SER A 78 -12.43 -10.33 -10.64
CA SER A 78 -11.82 -10.44 -11.99
C SER A 78 -12.80 -10.68 -13.14
N ARG A 79 -14.10 -10.90 -12.87
CA ARG A 79 -15.12 -11.17 -13.91
C ARG A 79 -15.25 -10.05 -14.94
N ASN A 80 -15.08 -8.80 -14.52
CA ASN A 80 -15.11 -7.65 -15.43
C ASN A 80 -13.68 -7.18 -15.74
N ARG A 81 -13.06 -7.83 -16.73
CA ARG A 81 -11.69 -7.54 -17.15
C ARG A 81 -11.52 -6.11 -17.67
N GLU A 82 -12.50 -5.59 -18.40
CA GLU A 82 -12.45 -4.23 -18.97
C GLU A 82 -12.43 -3.18 -17.87
N HIS A 83 -13.32 -3.30 -16.88
CA HIS A 83 -13.35 -2.42 -15.72
C HIS A 83 -12.06 -2.50 -14.90
N MET A 84 -11.51 -3.70 -14.70
CA MET A 84 -10.24 -3.88 -13.98
C MET A 84 -9.06 -3.25 -14.73
N ALA A 85 -9.04 -3.37 -16.06
CA ALA A 85 -8.04 -2.73 -16.90
C ALA A 85 -8.13 -1.20 -16.83
N GLU A 86 -9.34 -0.65 -16.78
CA GLU A 86 -9.56 0.80 -16.61
C GLU A 86 -9.11 1.30 -15.23
N ILE A 87 -9.45 0.60 -14.15
CA ILE A 87 -8.95 0.91 -12.79
C ILE A 87 -7.42 0.86 -12.77
N GLY A 88 -6.82 -0.19 -13.34
CA GLY A 88 -5.37 -0.35 -13.43
C GLY A 88 -4.71 0.78 -14.22
N ARG A 89 -5.30 1.18 -15.36
CA ARG A 89 -4.82 2.30 -16.18
C ARG A 89 -4.85 3.62 -15.42
N LYS A 90 -5.99 3.95 -14.79
CA LYS A 90 -6.15 5.16 -13.96
C LYS A 90 -5.17 5.18 -12.78
N GLY A 91 -4.94 4.02 -12.16
CA GLY A 91 -3.93 3.84 -11.12
C GLY A 91 -2.50 4.07 -11.62
N GLY A 92 -2.18 3.61 -12.83
CA GLY A 92 -0.89 3.85 -13.48
C GLY A 92 -0.68 5.33 -13.85
N GLU A 93 -1.68 5.95 -14.46
CA GLU A 93 -1.65 7.36 -14.87
C GLU A 93 -1.49 8.31 -13.68
N SER A 94 -2.17 8.04 -12.56
CA SER A 94 -2.03 8.83 -11.32
C SER A 94 -0.64 8.70 -10.69
N ARG A 95 -0.02 7.52 -10.75
CA ARG A 95 1.37 7.33 -10.31
C ARG A 95 2.36 8.05 -11.21
N GLN A 96 2.16 7.98 -12.52
CA GLN A 96 3.02 8.66 -13.51
C GLN A 96 2.90 10.17 -13.43
N SER A 97 1.69 10.71 -13.21
CA SER A 97 1.51 12.15 -13.03
C SER A 97 2.13 12.64 -11.71
N ALA A 98 2.00 11.86 -10.62
CA ALA A 98 2.68 12.15 -9.36
C ALA A 98 4.21 12.08 -9.50
N GLN A 99 4.75 11.09 -10.22
CA GLN A 99 6.17 10.98 -10.54
C GLN A 99 6.65 12.15 -11.39
N ARG A 100 5.95 12.50 -12.48
CA ARG A 100 6.29 13.65 -13.33
C ARG A 100 6.22 14.98 -12.57
N ALA A 101 5.27 15.12 -11.65
CA ALA A 101 5.19 16.29 -10.77
C ALA A 101 6.37 16.36 -9.78
N ASN A 102 6.85 15.21 -9.31
CA ASN A 102 8.05 15.12 -8.47
C ASN A 102 9.34 15.39 -9.27
N GLU A 103 9.47 14.82 -10.47
CA GLU A 103 10.57 15.06 -11.42
C GLU A 103 10.65 16.52 -11.86
N SER A 104 9.50 17.18 -12.00
CA SER A 104 9.45 18.62 -12.33
C SER A 104 9.88 19.50 -11.16
N ARG A 105 9.77 19.00 -9.91
CA ARG A 105 10.25 19.68 -8.69
C ARG A 105 11.73 19.41 -8.42
N SER A 106 12.26 18.25 -8.83
CA SER A 106 13.70 17.92 -8.72
C SER A 106 14.52 18.43 -9.92
N GLY A 107 13.94 18.49 -11.11
CA GLY A 107 14.59 18.91 -12.36
C GLY A 107 14.90 20.41 -12.46
N THR A 108 14.35 21.25 -11.58
CA THR A 108 14.72 22.67 -11.46
C THR A 108 16.12 22.85 -10.86
N ALA A 109 16.67 21.84 -10.14
CA ALA A 109 18.00 21.93 -9.54
C ALA A 109 19.16 21.53 -10.48
N THR A 110 18.91 20.89 -11.63
CA THR A 110 19.97 20.30 -12.48
C THR A 110 20.14 20.98 -13.85
N ARG A 111 19.23 21.88 -14.26
CA ARG A 111 19.28 22.51 -15.60
C ARG A 111 20.05 23.83 -15.70
N SER A 112 20.81 24.23 -14.68
CA SER A 112 21.62 25.46 -14.71
C SER A 112 23.11 25.24 -15.02
N GLY A 113 23.49 24.12 -15.64
CA GLY A 113 24.89 23.88 -15.99
C GLY A 113 25.05 22.97 -17.22
N SER A 114 25.00 23.55 -18.42
CA SER A 114 25.88 23.24 -19.57
C SER A 114 25.31 23.83 -20.87
N THR A 115 25.86 24.97 -21.27
CA THR A 115 25.80 25.47 -22.64
C THR A 115 27.05 24.99 -23.35
N GLU A 116 26.97 24.01 -24.27
CA GLU A 116 27.96 23.88 -25.34
C GLU A 116 27.50 22.96 -26.50
N GLN A 117 27.34 23.60 -27.67
CA GLN A 117 27.74 23.20 -29.04
C GLN A 117 27.69 21.73 -29.53
N GLY A 118 27.12 21.56 -30.73
CA GLY A 118 27.37 20.42 -31.63
C GLY A 118 26.16 20.08 -32.53
N ARG A 119 25.82 20.90 -33.53
CA ARG A 119 26.13 20.70 -34.97
C ARG A 119 25.88 19.27 -35.54
N THR A 120 24.89 19.24 -36.44
CA THR A 120 24.80 18.54 -37.75
C THR A 120 24.82 17.00 -37.88
N GLU A 121 23.85 16.56 -38.69
CA GLU A 121 23.87 15.47 -39.68
C GLU A 121 23.34 14.06 -39.32
N GLN A 122 22.27 13.72 -40.05
CA GLN A 122 22.00 12.48 -40.78
C GLN A 122 22.10 11.12 -40.05
N GLY A 123 20.97 10.39 -40.04
CA GLY A 123 20.96 8.99 -39.64
C GLY A 123 19.57 8.36 -39.63
N ARG A 124 18.88 8.35 -40.79
CA ARG A 124 17.74 7.44 -41.00
C ARG A 124 18.27 6.03 -41.26
N THR A 125 18.31 5.18 -40.25
CA THR A 125 18.28 3.70 -40.39
C THR A 125 17.61 3.17 -39.11
N GLY A 126 16.49 2.47 -39.14
CA GLY A 126 16.33 1.13 -39.69
C GLY A 126 16.25 0.12 -38.54
N ARG A 127 15.22 0.17 -37.68
CA ARG A 127 14.93 -0.91 -36.71
C ARG A 127 14.20 -2.03 -37.45
N GLN A 128 14.95 -2.82 -38.21
CA GLN A 128 14.49 -4.11 -38.70
C GLN A 128 14.31 -5.03 -37.49
N GLY A 129 13.05 -5.28 -37.13
CA GLY A 129 12.71 -6.45 -36.33
C GLY A 129 12.87 -7.68 -37.21
N SER A 130 13.82 -8.54 -36.88
CA SER A 130 13.92 -9.88 -37.43
C SER A 130 12.68 -10.69 -37.00
N LYS A 131 11.80 -10.89 -37.97
CA LYS A 131 10.85 -11.99 -38.03
C LYS A 131 11.54 -13.15 -38.76
N ASP A 132 11.16 -14.37 -38.37
CA ASP A 132 11.28 -15.63 -39.14
C ASP A 132 12.74 -16.19 -39.17
N GLU A 133 13.09 -17.47 -38.96
CA GLU A 133 12.45 -18.78 -39.09
C GLU A 133 13.35 -19.86 -38.38
N ASP A 134 12.72 -20.96 -37.91
CA ASP A 134 13.19 -22.35 -37.79
C ASP A 134 14.68 -22.72 -37.51
N ASP A 135 14.91 -23.57 -36.49
CA ASP A 135 15.57 -24.85 -36.73
C ASP A 135 15.25 -25.89 -35.63
N LYS A 136 14.85 -27.08 -36.06
CA LYS A 136 14.64 -28.27 -35.25
C LYS A 136 15.90 -29.12 -35.33
N GLY A 137 16.44 -29.52 -34.18
CA GLY A 137 17.44 -30.59 -34.07
C GLY A 137 17.33 -31.26 -32.72
#